data_AF-A0A9R1A5M9-F1
#
_entry.id   AF-A0A9R1A5M9-F1
#
_cell.length_a   1.000
_cell.length_b   1.000
_cell.length_c   1.000
_cell.angle_alpha   90.00
_cell.angle_beta   90.00
_cell.angle_gamma   90.00
#
_symmetry.space_group_name_H-M   'P 1'
#
loop_
_entity.id
_entity.type
_entity.pdbx_description
1 polymer ?
#
loop_
_entity_poly.entity_id
_entity_poly.type
_entity_poly.pdbx_seq_one_letter_code
_entity_poly.pdbx_strand_id
1 'polypeptide(L)'
;MVRQTMLVKITPPLKIREISSLEEKAATKPCEENTCFNKATYIGGRFAKMQTVDRYSKLGVKEFLPPYNGDDLELSDLLTGVAFASGGSGYDPLTSIPATATSSTGQLELFLEYKEKLKTLVGEEEATRVISEGIYFTAMGANDIANNYFSIPLRRHQYDLPSYVNFLISSAVNFTMKLNDFGAKRIGFFGIPPIGCCPSQRKHGSRECDTLQNQAAELFNSGIEKEIERLNAERNVHDSRFAYLDIYYNLLDLIKQHDFYGKQLSHRVSR
;
A
#
# COMPACT_ATOMS: atom_id res chain seq x y z
N MET A 1 -5.48 15.74 -0.98
CA MET A 1 -5.50 14.38 -1.54
C MET A 1 -4.52 13.53 -0.76
N VAL A 2 -4.99 12.46 -0.13
CA VAL A 2 -4.12 11.53 0.63
C VAL A 2 -3.38 10.65 -0.38
N ARG A 3 -2.06 10.68 -0.36
CA ARG A 3 -1.23 10.17 -1.46
C ARG A 3 -0.85 8.69 -1.35
N GLN A 4 -1.63 7.89 -0.62
CA GLN A 4 -1.35 6.47 -0.45
C GLN A 4 -2.41 5.63 -1.19
N THR A 5 -2.02 5.16 -2.37
CA THR A 5 -2.65 4.01 -3.02
C THR A 5 -1.54 3.09 -3.51
N MET A 6 -1.57 1.78 -3.24
CA MET A 6 -0.53 0.85 -3.69
C MET A 6 -1.09 -0.54 -4.01
N LEU A 7 -0.78 -1.06 -5.21
CA LEU A 7 -0.57 -2.49 -5.44
C LEU A 7 0.85 -2.65 -6.00
N VAL A 8 1.73 -3.30 -5.25
CA VAL A 8 3.14 -3.48 -5.61
C VAL A 8 3.50 -4.94 -5.59
N LYS A 9 4.07 -5.45 -6.69
CA LYS A 9 4.66 -6.79 -6.78
C LYS A 9 6.17 -6.68 -6.66
N ILE A 10 6.75 -7.40 -5.70
CA ILE A 10 8.19 -7.53 -5.53
C ILE A 10 8.55 -9.01 -5.73
N THR A 11 9.46 -9.30 -6.66
CA THR A 11 10.06 -10.62 -6.76
C THR A 11 11.41 -10.58 -6.03
N PRO A 12 11.57 -11.28 -4.89
CA PRO A 12 12.89 -11.38 -4.27
C PRO A 12 13.84 -12.18 -5.19
N PRO A 13 15.14 -11.85 -5.24
CA PRO A 13 16.16 -12.82 -5.56
C PRO A 13 16.36 -13.71 -4.33
N LEU A 14 16.50 -15.01 -4.53
CA LEU A 14 17.06 -15.95 -3.56
C LEU A 14 16.14 -16.48 -2.44
N LYS A 15 16.62 -17.58 -1.85
CA LYS A 15 15.87 -18.68 -1.21
C LYS A 15 15.18 -18.28 0.11
N ILE A 16 14.04 -18.93 0.35
CA ILE A 16 13.08 -18.82 1.49
C ILE A 16 13.72 -18.68 2.90
N ARG A 17 14.92 -19.20 3.14
CA ARG A 17 15.55 -19.24 4.48
C ARG A 17 16.00 -17.88 5.02
N GLU A 18 16.10 -16.84 4.19
CA GLU A 18 16.53 -15.50 4.63
C GLU A 18 15.34 -14.64 5.11
N ILE A 19 14.10 -14.97 4.73
CA ILE A 19 12.89 -14.16 4.99
C ILE A 19 12.47 -14.19 6.47
N SER A 20 12.55 -15.34 7.14
CA SER A 20 12.17 -15.45 8.57
C SER A 20 13.08 -14.63 9.50
N SER A 21 14.31 -14.35 9.07
CA SER A 21 15.24 -13.48 9.81
C SER A 21 14.96 -11.97 9.64
N LEU A 22 14.12 -11.60 8.66
CA LEU A 22 13.72 -10.22 8.36
C LEU A 22 12.52 -9.77 9.20
N GLU A 23 11.57 -10.67 9.48
CA GLU A 23 10.42 -10.41 10.38
C GLU A 23 10.89 -10.06 11.80
N GLU A 24 11.88 -10.78 12.32
CA GLU A 24 12.43 -10.60 13.67
C GLU A 24 13.28 -9.31 13.81
N LYS A 25 13.91 -8.85 12.71
CA LYS A 25 14.76 -7.63 12.69
C LYS A 25 14.00 -6.36 12.32
N ALA A 26 12.90 -6.46 11.59
CA ALA A 26 12.01 -5.32 11.31
C ALA A 26 11.20 -4.91 12.55
N ALA A 27 10.88 -5.86 13.44
CA ALA A 27 10.16 -5.61 14.68
C ALA A 27 11.00 -4.90 15.78
N THR A 28 12.33 -4.80 15.62
CA THR A 28 13.25 -4.44 16.72
C THR A 28 14.05 -3.15 16.53
N LYS A 29 13.84 -2.38 15.44
CA LYS A 29 14.54 -1.08 15.25
C LYS A 29 13.60 0.04 14.82
N PRO A 30 13.76 1.26 15.39
CA PRO A 30 13.05 2.44 14.92
C PRO A 30 13.32 2.65 13.41
N CYS A 31 12.33 3.17 12.70
CA CYS A 31 12.48 3.64 11.33
C CYS A 31 13.55 4.75 11.28
N GLU A 32 14.81 4.34 11.13
CA GLU A 32 15.93 5.24 10.90
C GLU A 32 15.94 5.63 9.44
N GLU A 33 15.97 6.94 9.20
CA GLU A 33 15.85 7.61 7.91
C GLU A 33 14.44 7.52 7.32
N ASN A 34 14.19 8.38 6.34
CA ASN A 34 12.90 8.60 5.68
C ASN A 34 12.41 7.36 4.90
N THR A 35 12.41 6.16 5.48
CA THR A 35 12.47 4.89 4.76
C THR A 35 11.21 4.04 4.83
N CYS A 36 10.06 4.58 5.23
CA CYS A 36 8.77 3.97 4.89
C CYS A 36 8.16 4.72 3.70
N PHE A 37 8.60 4.40 2.48
CA PHE A 37 8.03 4.88 1.21
C PHE A 37 7.87 6.42 1.08
N ASN A 38 8.96 7.20 1.15
CA ASN A 38 8.88 8.67 1.11
C ASN A 38 9.02 9.35 -0.27
N LYS A 39 9.14 8.62 -1.38
CA LYS A 39 9.12 9.25 -2.71
C LYS A 39 8.28 8.45 -3.69
N ALA A 40 7.00 8.81 -3.78
CA ALA A 40 6.30 8.79 -5.05
C ALA A 40 6.71 10.06 -5.80
N THR A 41 7.66 9.95 -6.73
CA THR A 41 8.06 11.11 -7.55
C THR A 41 7.00 11.31 -8.64
N TYR A 42 6.34 12.47 -8.60
CA TYR A 42 5.44 12.94 -9.66
C TYR A 42 6.30 13.43 -10.82
N ILE A 43 6.32 12.68 -11.93
CA ILE A 43 6.82 13.20 -13.21
C ILE A 43 5.60 13.28 -14.13
N GLY A 44 5.26 14.49 -14.58
CA GLY A 44 4.21 14.70 -15.58
C GLY A 44 2.79 14.29 -15.17
N GLY A 45 2.44 14.33 -13.87
CA GLY A 45 1.08 14.04 -13.42
C GLY A 45 0.79 12.57 -13.09
N ARG A 46 1.76 11.65 -13.28
CA ARG A 46 1.62 10.22 -13.00
C ARG A 46 2.45 9.82 -11.78
N PHE A 47 1.94 8.88 -10.96
CA PHE A 47 2.69 8.23 -9.89
C PHE A 47 3.77 7.35 -10.53
N ALA A 48 4.97 7.90 -10.73
CA ALA A 48 5.90 7.35 -11.71
C ALA A 48 7.01 6.46 -11.14
N LYS A 49 7.41 6.60 -9.87
CA LYS A 49 8.45 5.71 -9.28
C LYS A 49 8.19 5.52 -7.81
N MET A 50 8.09 4.27 -7.38
CA MET A 50 7.95 3.91 -5.97
C MET A 50 9.30 3.47 -5.43
N GLN A 51 9.87 4.24 -4.50
CA GLN A 51 11.12 3.85 -3.86
C GLN A 51 10.87 2.74 -2.83
N THR A 52 11.46 1.56 -3.04
CA THR A 52 11.60 0.55 -1.99
C THR A 52 12.69 0.99 -1.03
N VAL A 53 12.61 0.54 0.22
CA VAL A 53 13.59 0.92 1.25
C VAL A 53 14.99 0.53 0.78
N ASP A 54 15.94 1.44 0.82
CA ASP A 54 17.33 1.24 0.38
C ASP A 54 17.97 -0.04 0.96
N ARG A 55 17.54 -0.49 2.15
CA ARG A 55 17.99 -1.77 2.74
C ARG A 55 17.56 -3.02 1.97
N TYR A 56 16.52 -2.99 1.14
CA TYR A 56 16.09 -4.13 0.33
C TYR A 56 16.82 -4.23 -1.01
N SER A 57 17.56 -3.20 -1.43
CA SER A 57 18.44 -3.27 -2.61
C SER A 57 19.50 -4.37 -2.45
N LYS A 58 20.00 -4.56 -1.22
CA LYS A 58 20.92 -5.64 -0.83
C LYS A 58 20.30 -7.03 -0.85
N LEU A 59 18.97 -7.08 -0.78
CA LEU A 59 18.16 -8.29 -0.95
C LEU A 59 17.61 -8.35 -2.38
N GLY A 60 18.24 -7.64 -3.32
CA GLY A 60 17.94 -7.53 -4.75
C GLY A 60 16.50 -7.19 -5.12
N VAL A 61 15.77 -6.54 -4.22
CA VAL A 61 14.53 -5.83 -4.52
C VAL A 61 14.90 -4.52 -5.21
N LYS A 62 14.28 -4.22 -6.35
CA LYS A 62 14.53 -2.97 -7.08
C LYS A 62 14.31 -1.75 -6.20
N GLU A 63 15.27 -0.84 -6.18
CA GLU A 63 15.14 0.44 -5.46
C GLU A 63 13.92 1.22 -5.94
N PHE A 64 13.58 1.16 -7.23
CA PHE A 64 12.36 1.76 -7.76
C PHE A 64 11.55 0.75 -8.55
N LEU A 65 10.25 0.69 -8.27
CA LEU A 65 9.32 -0.07 -9.09
C LEU A 65 8.72 0.82 -10.18
N PRO A 66 8.82 0.43 -11.45
CA PRO A 66 8.19 1.16 -12.54
C PRO A 66 6.67 0.96 -12.53
N PRO A 67 5.91 1.95 -13.01
CA PRO A 67 4.47 1.85 -13.14
C PRO A 67 4.15 0.94 -14.32
N TYR A 68 3.18 0.05 -14.15
CA TYR A 68 2.80 -0.91 -15.21
C TYR A 68 2.30 -0.22 -16.49
N ASN A 69 1.68 0.96 -16.37
CA ASN A 69 1.25 1.78 -17.50
C ASN A 69 2.27 2.91 -17.84
N GLY A 70 3.53 2.72 -17.47
CA GLY A 70 4.61 3.64 -17.82
C GLY A 70 5.03 3.49 -19.28
N ASP A 71 5.34 4.62 -19.92
CA ASP A 71 5.84 4.65 -21.30
C ASP A 71 7.28 4.05 -21.40
N ASP A 72 7.99 3.97 -20.27
CA ASP A 72 9.37 3.48 -20.12
C ASP A 72 9.47 2.06 -19.51
N LEU A 73 8.35 1.31 -19.45
CA LEU A 73 8.35 -0.04 -18.87
C LEU A 73 9.06 -1.05 -19.80
N GLU A 74 10.13 -1.68 -19.31
CA GLU A 74 10.81 -2.75 -20.02
C GLU A 74 10.15 -4.11 -19.74
N LEU A 75 10.24 -5.05 -20.70
CA LEU A 75 9.75 -6.42 -20.48
C LEU A 75 10.47 -7.13 -19.31
N SER A 76 11.74 -6.79 -19.08
CA SER A 76 12.55 -7.29 -17.96
C SER A 76 11.97 -6.87 -16.60
N ASP A 77 11.29 -5.72 -16.52
CA ASP A 77 10.67 -5.22 -15.30
C ASP A 77 9.56 -6.13 -14.81
N LEU A 78 8.81 -6.75 -15.74
CA LEU A 78 7.70 -7.65 -15.41
C LEU A 78 8.16 -8.81 -14.51
N LEU A 79 9.38 -9.31 -14.71
CA LEU A 79 9.95 -10.40 -13.91
C LEU A 79 10.34 -9.96 -12.50
N THR A 80 10.82 -8.73 -12.36
CA THR A 80 11.43 -8.22 -11.13
C THR A 80 10.47 -7.46 -10.20
N GLY A 81 9.43 -6.81 -10.77
CA GLY A 81 8.47 -6.04 -10.00
C GLY A 81 7.95 -4.81 -10.73
N VAL A 82 6.66 -4.52 -10.52
CA VAL A 82 5.94 -3.38 -11.10
C VAL A 82 4.90 -2.84 -10.11
N ALA A 83 4.47 -1.60 -10.32
CA ALA A 83 3.41 -0.96 -9.55
C ALA A 83 2.15 -0.74 -10.41
N PHE A 84 1.00 -1.19 -9.91
CA PHE A 84 -0.32 -0.92 -10.51
C PHE A 84 -1.04 0.27 -9.85
N ALA A 85 -0.39 0.85 -8.84
CA ALA A 85 -0.90 1.92 -8.02
C ALA A 85 -1.36 3.15 -8.82
N SER A 86 -2.55 3.67 -8.48
CA SER A 86 -3.03 4.94 -9.01
C SER A 86 -3.50 5.82 -7.86
N GLY A 87 -2.81 6.94 -7.61
CA GLY A 87 -3.18 7.79 -6.49
C GLY A 87 -4.50 8.48 -6.73
N GLY A 88 -5.30 8.54 -5.67
CA GLY A 88 -6.69 9.00 -5.74
C GLY A 88 -7.67 7.88 -5.85
N SER A 89 -7.21 6.65 -6.01
CA SER A 89 -8.08 5.48 -5.88
C SER A 89 -8.20 5.04 -4.42
N GLY A 90 -9.18 4.17 -4.21
CA GLY A 90 -9.56 3.62 -2.93
C GLY A 90 -10.39 2.36 -3.14
N TYR A 91 -10.75 1.69 -2.05
CA TYR A 91 -11.53 0.46 -2.13
C TYR A 91 -12.96 0.72 -2.59
N ASP A 92 -13.50 1.90 -2.30
CA ASP A 92 -14.78 2.36 -2.84
C ASP A 92 -14.60 2.75 -4.33
N PRO A 93 -15.35 2.14 -5.26
CA PRO A 93 -15.25 2.45 -6.68
C PRO A 93 -15.49 3.93 -7.02
N LEU A 94 -16.21 4.66 -6.17
CA LEU A 94 -16.46 6.09 -6.39
C LEU A 94 -15.23 6.96 -6.12
N THR A 95 -14.27 6.49 -5.32
CA THR A 95 -13.11 7.28 -4.86
C THR A 95 -12.22 7.72 -6.01
N SER A 96 -12.06 6.88 -7.03
CA SER A 96 -11.17 7.17 -8.15
C SER A 96 -11.75 8.18 -9.15
N ILE A 97 -13.07 8.41 -9.15
CA ILE A 97 -13.75 9.21 -10.18
C ILE A 97 -13.27 10.67 -10.19
N PRO A 98 -13.24 11.41 -9.06
CA PRO A 98 -12.88 12.83 -9.08
C PRO A 98 -11.43 13.09 -9.51
N ALA A 99 -10.55 12.11 -9.29
CA ALA A 99 -9.13 12.20 -9.65
C ALA A 99 -8.82 11.58 -11.03
N THR A 100 -9.82 11.05 -11.75
CA THR A 100 -9.62 10.26 -12.97
C THR A 100 -8.57 9.16 -12.78
N ALA A 101 -8.56 8.58 -11.58
CA ALA A 101 -7.62 7.55 -11.18
C ALA A 101 -8.11 6.16 -11.64
N THR A 102 -7.18 5.21 -11.71
CA THR A 102 -7.53 3.81 -11.95
C THR A 102 -8.16 3.23 -10.68
N SER A 103 -9.41 2.78 -10.78
CA SER A 103 -10.17 2.19 -9.67
C SER A 103 -9.50 0.91 -9.14
N SER A 104 -9.92 0.44 -7.96
CA SER A 104 -9.48 -0.86 -7.42
C SER A 104 -9.72 -2.00 -8.40
N THR A 105 -10.89 -2.04 -9.03
CA THR A 105 -11.19 -3.02 -10.10
C THR A 105 -10.26 -2.85 -11.29
N GLY A 106 -10.01 -1.62 -11.75
CA GLY A 106 -9.08 -1.37 -12.85
C GLY A 106 -7.65 -1.82 -12.53
N GLN A 107 -7.20 -1.70 -11.27
CA GLN A 107 -5.88 -2.20 -10.85
C GLN A 107 -5.82 -3.73 -10.89
N LEU A 108 -6.91 -4.44 -10.59
CA LEU A 108 -7.01 -5.89 -10.77
C LEU A 108 -7.01 -6.29 -12.26
N GLU A 109 -7.66 -5.51 -13.12
CA GLU A 109 -7.66 -5.74 -14.57
C GLU A 109 -6.25 -5.56 -15.16
N LEU A 110 -5.53 -4.51 -14.75
CA LEU A 110 -4.11 -4.33 -15.14
C LEU A 110 -3.24 -5.49 -14.64
N PHE A 111 -3.52 -6.03 -13.45
CA PHE A 111 -2.81 -7.20 -12.96
C PHE A 111 -3.09 -8.45 -13.81
N LEU A 112 -4.33 -8.67 -14.25
CA LEU A 112 -4.65 -9.76 -15.18
C LEU A 112 -3.94 -9.60 -16.52
N GLU A 113 -3.93 -8.38 -17.07
CA GLU A 113 -3.18 -8.08 -18.30
C GLU A 113 -1.68 -8.37 -18.13
N TYR A 114 -1.11 -7.95 -17.00
CA TYR A 114 0.28 -8.26 -16.63
C TYR A 114 0.53 -9.78 -16.62
N LYS A 115 -0.40 -10.58 -16.09
CA LYS A 115 -0.25 -12.04 -16.06
C LYS A 115 -0.17 -12.61 -17.47
N GLU A 116 -1.03 -12.17 -18.38
CA GLU A 116 -1.03 -12.63 -19.77
C GLU A 116 0.24 -12.21 -20.53
N LYS A 117 0.71 -10.97 -20.30
CA LYS A 117 2.01 -10.53 -20.84
C LYS A 117 3.18 -11.35 -20.31
N LEU A 118 3.19 -11.64 -19.01
CA LEU A 118 4.22 -12.45 -18.38
C LEU A 118 4.23 -13.88 -18.93
N LYS A 119 3.05 -14.50 -19.06
CA LYS A 119 2.90 -15.82 -19.69
C LYS A 119 3.44 -15.85 -21.11
N THR A 120 3.16 -14.82 -21.90
CA THR A 120 3.68 -14.69 -23.26
C THR A 120 5.21 -14.57 -23.28
N LEU A 121 5.79 -13.89 -22.28
CA LEU A 121 7.23 -13.63 -22.21
C LEU A 121 8.05 -14.84 -21.76
N VAL A 122 7.58 -15.59 -20.75
CA VAL A 122 8.38 -16.66 -20.10
C VAL A 122 7.70 -18.04 -20.10
N GLY A 123 6.49 -18.15 -20.65
CA GLY A 123 5.69 -19.37 -20.61
C GLY A 123 4.82 -19.50 -19.35
N GLU A 124 3.83 -20.40 -19.40
CA GLU A 124 2.82 -20.57 -18.35
C GLU A 124 3.42 -21.01 -17.00
N GLU A 125 4.34 -21.96 -17.03
CA GLU A 125 4.96 -22.53 -15.81
C GLU A 125 5.76 -21.46 -15.05
N GLU A 126 6.66 -20.77 -15.76
CA GLU A 126 7.51 -19.75 -15.15
C GLU A 126 6.70 -18.52 -14.73
N ALA A 127 5.69 -18.12 -15.51
CA ALA A 127 4.78 -17.04 -15.10
C ALA A 127 4.03 -17.38 -13.81
N THR A 128 3.54 -18.62 -13.68
CA THR A 128 2.88 -19.12 -12.47
C THR A 128 3.84 -19.08 -11.27
N ARG A 129 5.10 -19.50 -11.46
CA ARG A 129 6.14 -19.44 -10.43
C ARG A 129 6.40 -17.99 -9.99
N VAL A 130 6.65 -17.09 -10.93
CA VAL A 130 6.93 -15.67 -10.66
C VAL A 130 5.77 -14.97 -9.93
N ILE A 131 4.52 -15.30 -10.26
CA ILE A 131 3.33 -14.76 -9.60
C ILE A 131 3.20 -15.31 -8.17
N SER A 132 3.35 -16.62 -8.00
CA SER A 132 3.15 -17.26 -6.69
C SER A 132 4.24 -16.93 -5.67
N GLU A 133 5.49 -16.73 -6.12
CA GLU A 133 6.61 -16.35 -5.25
C GLU A 133 6.65 -14.84 -4.95
N GLY A 134 5.93 -14.03 -5.72
CA GLY A 134 5.86 -12.58 -5.57
C GLY A 134 5.25 -12.15 -4.23
N ILE A 135 5.70 -11.01 -3.74
CA ILE A 135 5.13 -10.33 -2.57
C ILE A 135 4.32 -9.14 -3.05
N TYR A 136 3.08 -9.07 -2.60
CA TYR A 136 2.09 -8.09 -3.01
C TYR A 136 1.75 -7.17 -1.85
N PHE A 137 1.74 -5.86 -2.06
CA PHE A 137 1.32 -4.92 -1.02
C PHE A 137 0.09 -4.16 -1.47
N THR A 138 -0.94 -4.12 -0.62
CA THR A 138 -2.09 -3.24 -0.79
C THR A 138 -2.01 -2.09 0.19
N ALA A 139 -2.21 -0.86 -0.28
CA ALA A 139 -2.34 0.31 0.58
C ALA A 139 -3.45 1.19 0.01
N MET A 140 -4.69 1.02 0.46
CA MET A 140 -5.86 1.80 0.00
C MET A 140 -6.74 2.11 1.22
N GLY A 141 -7.86 2.82 1.07
CA GLY A 141 -8.72 3.19 2.22
C GLY A 141 -8.58 4.66 2.64
N ALA A 142 -7.37 5.20 2.56
CA ALA A 142 -7.10 6.54 3.07
C ALA A 142 -7.85 7.65 2.28
N ASN A 143 -7.94 7.52 0.94
CA ASN A 143 -8.72 8.42 0.10
C ASN A 143 -10.23 8.21 0.26
N ASP A 144 -10.68 6.98 0.53
CA ASP A 144 -12.09 6.66 0.74
C ASP A 144 -12.61 7.42 1.97
N ILE A 145 -11.87 7.35 3.08
CA ILE A 145 -12.21 8.08 4.29
C ILE A 145 -12.04 9.59 4.06
N ALA A 146 -10.83 10.07 3.77
CA ALA A 146 -10.52 11.50 3.75
C ALA A 146 -11.32 12.28 2.68
N ASN A 147 -11.48 11.71 1.49
CA ASN A 147 -12.13 12.42 0.38
C ASN A 147 -13.63 12.08 0.31
N ASN A 148 -14.02 10.80 0.19
CA ASN A 148 -15.43 10.45 -0.08
C ASN A 148 -16.35 10.53 1.16
N TYR A 149 -15.79 10.41 2.37
CA TYR A 149 -16.58 10.52 3.59
C TYR A 149 -16.52 11.93 4.20
N PHE A 150 -15.33 12.54 4.23
CA PHE A 150 -15.13 13.83 4.90
C PHE A 150 -15.16 15.04 3.94
N SER A 151 -14.36 15.04 2.87
CA SER A 151 -14.20 16.23 2.02
C SER A 151 -15.36 16.46 1.05
N ILE A 152 -15.79 15.40 0.37
CA ILE A 152 -16.90 15.36 -0.57
C ILE A 152 -17.91 14.37 0.03
N PRO A 153 -18.83 14.80 0.92
CA PRO A 153 -19.59 13.93 1.83
C PRO A 153 -20.67 13.07 1.14
N LEU A 154 -20.45 12.65 -0.11
CA LEU A 154 -21.33 11.76 -0.87
C LEU A 154 -21.71 10.51 -0.07
N ARG A 155 -20.72 9.88 0.58
CA ARG A 155 -20.96 8.66 1.38
C ARG A 155 -21.53 8.94 2.76
N ARG A 156 -21.29 10.12 3.33
CA ARG A 156 -21.88 10.52 4.63
C ARG A 156 -23.40 10.67 4.55
N HIS A 157 -23.97 10.92 3.37
CA HIS A 157 -25.42 10.92 3.17
C HIS A 157 -26.03 9.51 3.07
N GLN A 158 -25.21 8.47 2.88
CA GLN A 158 -25.65 7.08 2.69
C GLN A 158 -25.29 6.18 3.87
N TYR A 159 -24.20 6.49 4.57
CA TYR A 159 -23.65 5.68 5.64
C TYR A 159 -23.28 6.57 6.84
N ASP A 160 -23.57 6.08 8.05
CA ASP A 160 -22.80 6.52 9.21
C ASP A 160 -21.35 6.04 9.11
N LEU A 161 -20.48 6.61 9.94
CA LEU A 161 -19.04 6.38 9.82
C LEU A 161 -18.67 4.91 10.06
N PRO A 162 -19.17 4.22 11.10
CA PRO A 162 -18.89 2.81 11.30
C PRO A 162 -19.37 1.92 10.14
N SER A 163 -20.55 2.18 9.59
CA SER A 163 -21.08 1.39 8.47
C SER A 163 -20.25 1.61 7.20
N TYR A 164 -19.78 2.83 6.96
CA TYR A 164 -18.90 3.10 5.84
C TYR A 164 -17.55 2.40 6.00
N VAL A 165 -16.96 2.43 7.19
CA VAL A 165 -15.71 1.71 7.48
C VAL A 165 -15.87 0.20 7.28
N ASN A 166 -16.99 -0.40 7.73
CA ASN A 166 -17.30 -1.81 7.50
C ASN A 166 -17.45 -2.15 6.02
N PHE A 167 -18.05 -1.26 5.23
CA PHE A 167 -18.11 -1.39 3.77
C PHE A 167 -16.71 -1.39 3.14
N LEU A 168 -15.82 -0.49 3.59
CA LEU A 168 -14.43 -0.45 3.10
C LEU A 168 -13.66 -1.72 3.49
N ILE A 169 -13.82 -2.22 4.71
CA ILE A 169 -13.18 -3.47 5.16
C ILE A 169 -13.61 -4.63 4.28
N SER A 170 -14.93 -4.80 4.06
CA SER A 170 -15.46 -5.82 3.16
C SER A 170 -14.90 -5.71 1.74
N SER A 171 -14.79 -4.48 1.24
CA SER A 171 -14.25 -4.20 -0.10
C SER A 171 -12.75 -4.52 -0.19
N ALA A 172 -11.97 -4.25 0.85
CA ALA A 172 -10.55 -4.56 0.95
C ALA A 172 -10.29 -6.08 1.00
N VAL A 173 -11.09 -6.80 1.78
CA VAL A 173 -11.05 -8.27 1.84
C VAL A 173 -11.37 -8.86 0.46
N ASN A 174 -12.44 -8.39 -0.21
CA ASN A 174 -12.81 -8.86 -1.54
C ASN A 174 -11.70 -8.62 -2.58
N PHE A 175 -11.14 -7.40 -2.63
CA PHE A 175 -10.02 -7.07 -3.51
C PHE A 175 -8.84 -8.04 -3.33
N THR A 176 -8.56 -8.40 -2.08
CA THR A 176 -7.45 -9.28 -1.72
C THR A 176 -7.72 -10.72 -2.08
N MET A 177 -8.94 -11.20 -1.84
CA MET A 177 -9.34 -12.54 -2.24
C MET A 177 -9.24 -12.71 -3.75
N LYS A 178 -9.64 -11.70 -4.54
CA LYS A 178 -9.44 -11.72 -6.00
C LYS A 178 -7.97 -11.80 -6.40
N LEU A 179 -7.10 -11.03 -5.75
CA LEU A 179 -5.65 -11.12 -5.95
C LEU A 179 -5.12 -12.53 -5.66
N ASN A 180 -5.61 -13.13 -4.58
CA ASN A 180 -5.26 -14.49 -4.21
C ASN A 180 -5.74 -15.52 -5.23
N ASP A 181 -6.97 -15.40 -5.71
CA ASP A 181 -7.55 -16.21 -6.79
C ASP A 181 -6.74 -16.07 -8.09
N PHE A 182 -6.13 -14.91 -8.31
CA PHE A 182 -5.22 -14.67 -9.42
C PHE A 182 -3.80 -15.21 -9.21
N GLY A 183 -3.54 -15.90 -8.10
CA GLY A 183 -2.30 -16.64 -7.85
C GLY A 183 -1.34 -15.97 -6.88
N ALA A 184 -1.63 -14.75 -6.41
CA ALA A 184 -0.80 -14.06 -5.43
C ALA A 184 -0.87 -14.76 -4.06
N LYS A 185 0.27 -15.24 -3.55
CA LYS A 185 0.31 -16.01 -2.29
C LYS A 185 0.70 -15.19 -1.08
N ARG A 186 1.50 -14.15 -1.23
CA ARG A 186 2.02 -13.35 -0.11
C ARG A 186 1.49 -11.94 -0.26
N ILE A 187 0.49 -11.58 0.55
CA ILE A 187 -0.21 -10.29 0.42
C ILE A 187 -0.12 -9.52 1.74
N GLY A 188 0.56 -8.38 1.72
CA GLY A 188 0.64 -7.42 2.81
C GLY A 188 -0.39 -6.31 2.67
N PHE A 189 -0.93 -5.86 3.80
CA PHE A 189 -1.86 -4.74 3.90
C PHE A 189 -1.27 -3.64 4.75
N PHE A 190 -1.11 -2.47 4.18
CA PHE A 190 -0.78 -1.28 4.95
C PHE A 190 -2.03 -0.72 5.62
N GLY A 191 -1.94 -0.50 6.93
CA GLY A 191 -2.93 0.29 7.65
C GLY A 191 -3.02 1.71 7.08
N ILE A 192 -4.17 2.35 7.23
CA ILE A 192 -4.36 3.77 6.94
C ILE A 192 -3.51 4.58 7.95
N PRO A 193 -2.70 5.55 7.50
CA PRO A 193 -1.91 6.41 8.38
C PRO A 193 -2.80 7.38 9.18
N PRO A 194 -2.27 8.19 10.09
CA PRO A 194 -3.03 9.25 10.77
C PRO A 194 -3.44 10.37 9.79
N ILE A 195 -4.47 10.11 8.98
CA ILE A 195 -4.93 10.98 7.88
C ILE A 195 -5.44 12.34 8.35
N GLY A 196 -5.97 12.44 9.56
CA GLY A 196 -6.36 13.71 10.18
C GLY A 196 -5.18 14.64 10.42
N CYS A 197 -3.95 14.10 10.46
CA CYS A 197 -2.72 14.87 10.54
C CYS A 197 -2.21 15.36 9.17
N CYS A 198 -2.78 14.91 8.04
CA CYS A 198 -2.37 15.40 6.73
C CYS A 198 -2.68 16.89 6.58
N PRO A 199 -1.77 17.72 6.01
CA PRO A 199 -2.00 19.17 5.89
C PRO A 199 -3.32 19.55 5.20
N SER A 200 -3.76 18.77 4.20
CA SER A 200 -5.03 19.04 3.50
C SER A 200 -6.28 18.71 4.31
N GLN A 201 -6.13 18.01 5.44
CA GLN A 201 -7.25 17.57 6.30
C GLN A 201 -7.34 18.37 7.60
N ARG A 202 -6.35 19.23 7.88
CA ARG A 202 -6.37 20.11 9.05
C ARG A 202 -7.33 21.26 8.81
N LYS A 203 -8.01 21.70 9.88
CA LYS A 203 -8.78 22.94 9.85
C LYS A 203 -7.85 24.11 9.51
N HIS A 204 -8.35 25.08 8.73
CA HIS A 204 -7.55 26.21 8.28
C HIS A 204 -6.90 26.94 9.48
N GLY A 205 -5.58 27.13 9.41
CA GLY A 205 -4.80 27.76 10.48
C GLY A 205 -4.48 26.88 11.69
N SER A 206 -4.96 25.63 11.76
CA SER A 206 -4.65 24.72 12.87
C SER A 206 -3.47 23.79 12.53
N ARG A 207 -2.60 23.57 13.52
CA ARG A 207 -1.57 22.52 13.48
C ARG A 207 -2.09 21.19 14.01
N GLU A 208 -3.27 21.15 14.61
CA GLU A 208 -3.83 19.95 15.22
C GLU A 208 -4.35 18.97 14.18
N CYS A 209 -4.26 17.68 14.50
CA CYS A 209 -4.86 16.64 13.68
C CYS A 209 -6.37 16.58 13.89
N ASP A 210 -7.12 16.27 12.83
CA ASP A 210 -8.55 15.98 12.97
C ASP A 210 -8.77 14.63 13.66
N THR A 211 -9.40 14.67 14.84
CA THR A 211 -9.60 13.49 15.69
C THR A 211 -10.58 12.50 15.08
N LEU A 212 -11.62 12.97 14.39
CA LEU A 212 -12.66 12.10 13.83
C LEU A 212 -12.14 11.34 12.61
N GLN A 213 -11.30 11.99 11.78
CA GLN A 213 -10.63 11.30 10.67
C GLN A 213 -9.62 10.25 11.17
N ASN A 214 -8.88 10.56 12.24
CA ASN A 214 -7.93 9.61 12.84
C ASN A 214 -8.65 8.41 13.48
N GLN A 215 -9.76 8.64 14.19
CA GLN A 215 -10.60 7.56 14.72
C GLN A 215 -11.16 6.66 13.61
N ALA A 216 -11.55 7.24 12.47
CA ALA A 216 -12.00 6.46 11.31
C ALA A 216 -10.87 5.56 10.75
N ALA A 217 -9.64 6.08 10.68
CA ALA A 217 -8.48 5.30 10.26
C ALA A 217 -8.17 4.16 11.24
N GLU A 218 -8.19 4.42 12.54
CA GLU A 218 -7.98 3.41 13.58
C GLU A 218 -9.06 2.32 13.56
N LEU A 219 -10.32 2.70 13.34
CA LEU A 219 -11.43 1.76 13.21
C LEU A 219 -11.25 0.84 12.00
N PHE A 220 -10.85 1.40 10.85
CA PHE A 220 -10.54 0.62 9.65
C PHE A 220 -9.37 -0.34 9.88
N ASN A 221 -8.29 0.16 10.48
CA ASN A 221 -7.07 -0.60 10.76
C ASN A 221 -7.34 -1.80 11.67
N SER A 222 -8.05 -1.59 12.78
CA SER A 222 -8.42 -2.68 13.69
C SER A 222 -9.35 -3.70 13.03
N GLY A 223 -10.25 -3.24 12.16
CA GLY A 223 -11.13 -4.13 11.39
C GLY A 223 -10.36 -5.00 10.39
N ILE A 224 -9.43 -4.41 9.64
CA ILE A 224 -8.57 -5.15 8.71
C ILE A 224 -7.68 -6.14 9.45
N GLU A 225 -7.04 -5.74 10.55
CA GLU A 225 -6.18 -6.62 11.35
C GLU A 225 -6.93 -7.91 11.75
N LYS A 226 -8.16 -7.77 12.27
CA LYS A 226 -9.03 -8.91 12.61
C LYS A 226 -9.39 -9.76 11.39
N GLU A 227 -9.67 -9.14 10.24
CA GLU A 227 -9.94 -9.89 9.01
C GLU A 227 -8.70 -10.62 8.51
N ILE A 228 -7.49 -10.07 8.67
CA ILE A 228 -6.25 -10.76 8.32
C ILE A 228 -6.01 -11.96 9.24
N GLU A 229 -6.23 -11.81 10.54
CA GLU A 229 -6.18 -12.92 11.50
C GLU A 229 -7.18 -14.02 11.12
N ARG A 230 -8.43 -13.64 10.83
CA ARG A 230 -9.48 -14.55 10.38
C ARG A 230 -9.09 -15.26 9.09
N LEU A 231 -8.59 -14.53 8.09
CA LEU A 231 -8.14 -15.10 6.82
C LEU A 231 -7.00 -16.09 7.03
N ASN A 232 -6.01 -15.79 7.86
CA ASN A 232 -4.91 -16.73 8.15
C ASN A 232 -5.38 -17.95 8.98
N ALA A 233 -6.37 -17.79 9.85
CA ALA A 233 -6.89 -18.88 10.68
C ALA A 233 -7.83 -19.84 9.94
N GLU A 234 -8.72 -19.30 9.09
CA GLU A 234 -9.69 -20.09 8.33
C GLU A 234 -9.05 -20.87 7.18
N ARG A 235 -7.87 -20.46 6.73
CA ARG A 235 -7.38 -20.84 5.41
C ARG A 235 -5.98 -21.47 5.43
N ASN A 236 -5.94 -22.76 5.08
CA ASN A 236 -4.90 -23.35 4.23
C ASN A 236 -5.12 -22.96 2.75
N VAL A 237 -5.60 -21.75 2.45
CA VAL A 237 -6.04 -21.40 1.09
C VAL A 237 -4.84 -21.23 0.21
N HIS A 238 -4.65 -22.25 -0.60
CA HIS A 238 -3.65 -22.33 -1.65
C HIS A 238 -2.22 -22.00 -1.18
N ASP A 239 -1.87 -22.32 0.07
CA ASP A 239 -0.56 -22.01 0.67
C ASP A 239 -0.24 -20.50 0.68
N SER A 240 -1.26 -19.68 0.99
CA SER A 240 -1.17 -18.22 0.99
C SER A 240 -0.99 -17.66 2.41
N ARG A 241 -0.32 -16.52 2.51
CA ARG A 241 -0.06 -15.78 3.74
C ARG A 241 -0.48 -14.33 3.58
N PHE A 242 -1.23 -13.84 4.57
CA PHE A 242 -1.66 -12.46 4.65
C PHE A 242 -0.97 -11.78 5.83
N ALA A 243 -0.49 -10.55 5.63
CA ALA A 243 0.17 -9.79 6.69
C ALA A 243 -0.46 -8.41 6.83
N TYR A 244 -0.70 -7.99 8.07
CA TYR A 244 -1.06 -6.61 8.39
C TYR A 244 0.22 -5.84 8.75
N LEU A 245 0.39 -4.66 8.16
CA LEU A 245 1.52 -3.77 8.39
C LEU A 245 1.01 -2.49 9.05
N ASP A 246 1.22 -2.39 10.36
CA ASP A 246 0.88 -1.19 11.11
C ASP A 246 1.90 -0.07 10.84
N ILE A 247 1.42 0.95 10.14
CA ILE A 247 2.18 2.19 9.90
C ILE A 247 1.63 3.37 10.69
N TYR A 248 0.49 3.23 11.38
CA TYR A 248 -0.22 4.34 11.98
C TYR A 248 0.59 4.99 13.10
N TYR A 249 0.98 4.20 14.11
CA TYR A 249 1.67 4.73 15.28
C TYR A 249 3.09 5.17 14.96
N ASN A 250 3.79 4.45 14.07
CA ASN A 250 5.10 4.84 13.59
C ASN A 250 5.08 6.23 12.92
N LEU A 251 4.10 6.47 12.04
CA LEU A 251 3.94 7.77 11.38
C LEU A 251 3.43 8.84 12.35
N LEU A 252 2.54 8.50 13.28
CA LEU A 252 2.04 9.43 14.28
C LEU A 252 3.18 9.90 15.21
N ASP A 253 4.08 9.00 15.60
CA ASP A 253 5.24 9.32 16.41
C ASP A 253 6.18 10.29 15.69
N LEU A 254 6.49 10.01 14.41
CA LEU A 254 7.28 10.92 13.56
C LEU A 254 6.65 12.31 13.47
N ILE A 255 5.32 12.40 13.35
CA ILE A 255 4.59 13.68 13.29
C ILE A 255 4.67 14.42 14.62
N LYS A 256 4.50 13.73 15.75
CA LYS A 256 4.49 14.33 17.09
C LYS A 256 5.89 14.73 17.57
N GLN A 257 6.91 13.95 17.21
CA GLN A 257 8.30 14.15 17.64
C GLN A 257 9.17 14.76 16.54
N HIS A 258 8.60 15.61 15.67
CA HIS A 258 9.30 16.15 14.51
C HIS A 258 10.64 16.85 14.84
N ASP A 259 10.76 17.49 16.01
CA ASP A 259 11.99 18.18 16.42
C ASP A 259 13.12 17.21 16.75
N PHE A 260 12.80 16.05 17.31
CA PHE A 260 13.78 15.00 17.60
C PHE A 260 14.34 14.40 16.30
N TYR A 261 13.45 13.98 15.41
CA TYR A 261 13.84 13.40 14.12
C TYR A 261 14.47 14.45 13.18
N GLY A 262 14.01 15.70 13.20
CA GLY A 262 14.57 16.80 12.43
C GLY A 262 16.01 17.18 12.84
N LYS A 263 16.33 17.08 14.14
CA LYS A 263 17.70 17.26 14.64
C LYS A 263 18.63 16.12 14.21
N GLN A 264 18.15 14.88 14.21
CA GLN A 264 18.95 13.75 13.70
C GLN A 264 19.28 13.90 12.21
N LEU A 265 18.34 14.39 11.41
CA LEU A 265 18.56 14.62 9.97
C LEU A 265 19.57 15.75 9.70
N SER A 266 19.49 16.87 10.42
CA SER A 266 20.43 18.00 10.25
C SER A 266 21.87 17.68 10.68
N HIS A 267 22.05 16.87 11.73
CA HIS A 267 23.38 16.41 12.14
C HIS A 267 24.02 15.40 11.16
N ARG A 268 23.24 14.69 10.33
CA ARG A 268 23.75 13.75 9.31
C ARG A 268 24.08 14.42 7.98
N VAL A 269 23.39 15.49 7.60
CA VAL A 269 23.71 16.27 6.38
C VAL A 269 24.96 17.15 6.55
N SER A 270 25.38 17.38 7.80
CA SER A 270 26.57 18.18 8.14
C SER A 270 27.86 17.35 8.31
N ARG A 271 27.88 16.10 7.83
CA ARG A 271 29.06 15.22 7.82
C ARG A 271 29.36 14.70 6.43
#